data_AF-A0A151T9Q9-F1
#
_entry.id   AF-A0A151T9Q9-F1
#
_cell.length_a   1.000
_cell.length_b   1.000
_cell.length_c   1.000
_cell.angle_alpha   90.00
_cell.angle_beta   90.00
_cell.angle_gamma   90.00
#
_symmetry.space_group_name_H-M   'P 1'
#
loop_
_entity.id
_entity.type
_entity.pdbx_description
1 polymer ?
#
loop_
_entity_poly.entity_id
_entity_poly.type
_entity_poly.pdbx_seq_one_letter_code
_entity_poly.pdbx_strand_id
1 'polypeptide(L)'
;MDWSSKVNNTQRCLLDWNKTTFGNIFSAKRRLVRRLNGIASRLLQEDNPFLINLQKELWSQYELLLIREELFWFQKSRCKWLEFGDRNTSYFHGTTVIRRRKNRIVKLQNEEGVWIEN
;
A
#
# COMPACT_ATOMS: atom_id res chain seq x y z
N MET A 1 14.41 -18.29 25.39
CA MET A 1 13.76 -17.20 24.65
C MET A 1 12.76 -17.82 23.68
N ASP A 2 11.48 -17.50 23.86
CA ASP A 2 10.38 -18.00 23.04
C ASP A 2 10.42 -17.41 21.60
N TRP A 3 10.13 -18.24 20.60
CA TRP A 3 10.08 -17.86 19.18
C TRP A 3 9.05 -16.75 18.95
N SER A 4 7.92 -16.81 19.64
CA SER A 4 6.84 -15.81 19.56
C SER A 4 7.32 -14.42 19.96
N SER A 5 8.15 -14.32 21.01
CA SER A 5 8.74 -13.06 21.45
C SER A 5 9.66 -12.45 20.39
N LYS A 6 10.45 -13.27 19.68
CA LYS A 6 11.32 -12.80 18.60
C LYS A 6 10.50 -12.27 17.42
N VAL A 7 9.48 -13.00 16.99
CA VAL A 7 8.59 -12.59 15.89
C VAL A 7 7.90 -11.26 16.21
N ASN A 8 7.35 -11.13 17.42
CA ASN A 8 6.69 -9.90 17.87
C ASN A 8 7.67 -8.71 17.91
N ASN A 9 8.90 -8.93 18.36
CA ASN A 9 9.93 -7.89 18.38
C ASN A 9 10.29 -7.44 16.95
N THR A 10 10.56 -8.38 16.05
CA THR A 10 10.85 -8.07 14.65
C THR A 10 9.69 -7.33 13.98
N GLN A 11 8.44 -7.76 14.22
CA GLN A 11 7.27 -7.06 13.70
C GLN A 11 7.22 -5.61 14.17
N ARG A 12 7.47 -5.34 15.46
CA ARG A 12 7.51 -3.98 16.00
C ARG A 12 8.62 -3.14 15.35
N CYS A 13 9.84 -3.69 15.23
CA CYS A 13 10.95 -3.01 14.58
C CYS A 13 10.64 -2.67 13.11
N LEU A 14 10.00 -3.58 12.37
CA LEU A 14 9.60 -3.33 10.97
C LEU A 14 8.51 -2.27 10.87
N LEU A 15 7.55 -2.25 11.78
CA LEU A 15 6.50 -1.23 11.83
C LEU A 15 7.08 0.16 12.13
N ASP A 16 8.02 0.24 13.08
CA ASP A 16 8.70 1.48 13.42
C ASP A 16 9.59 1.98 12.28
N TRP A 17 10.38 1.08 11.68
CA TRP A 17 11.19 1.39 10.49
C TRP A 17 10.32 1.88 9.32
N ASN A 18 9.17 1.26 9.07
CA ASN A 18 8.26 1.71 8.03
C ASN A 18 7.71 3.12 8.33
N LYS A 19 7.37 3.39 9.60
CA LYS A 19 6.86 4.71 10.02
C LYS A 19 7.92 5.80 9.88
N THR A 20 9.17 5.51 10.24
CA THR A 20 10.28 6.48 10.22
C THR A 20 10.87 6.67 8.82
N THR A 21 10.90 5.62 8.00
CA THR A 21 11.53 5.66 6.66
C THR A 21 10.56 6.12 5.58
N PHE A 22 9.36 5.53 5.51
CA PHE A 22 8.38 5.81 4.44
C PHE A 22 7.18 6.62 4.94
N GLY A 23 6.76 6.38 6.17
CA GLY A 23 5.55 6.94 6.73
C GLY A 23 4.31 6.59 5.90
N ASN A 24 3.34 7.50 5.89
CA ASN A 24 2.13 7.35 5.08
C ASN A 24 2.24 8.18 3.80
N ILE A 25 2.59 7.52 2.70
CA ILE A 25 2.79 8.12 1.36
C ILE A 25 1.55 8.93 0.94
N PHE A 26 0.35 8.40 1.13
CA PHE A 26 -0.90 9.10 0.78
C PHE A 26 -1.13 10.36 1.60
N SER A 27 -0.75 10.35 2.87
CA SER A 27 -0.86 11.52 3.75
C SER A 27 0.17 12.58 3.39
N ALA A 28 1.40 12.17 3.04
CA ALA A 28 2.41 13.07 2.49
C ALA A 28 1.91 13.72 1.20
N LYS A 29 1.29 12.93 0.30
CA LYS A 29 0.74 13.40 -0.98
C LYS A 29 -0.34 14.45 -0.77
N ARG A 30 -1.32 14.16 0.09
CA ARG A 30 -2.38 15.11 0.44
C ARG A 30 -1.82 16.42 1.00
N ARG A 31 -0.82 16.36 1.90
CA ARG A 31 -0.18 17.56 2.44
C ARG A 31 0.47 18.40 1.35
N LEU A 32 1.21 17.74 0.46
CA LEU A 32 1.99 18.42 -0.57
C LEU A 32 1.08 19.06 -1.61
N VAL A 33 0.03 18.35 -2.06
CA VAL A 33 -1.00 18.91 -2.96
C VAL A 33 -1.71 20.11 -2.33
N ARG A 34 -2.08 20.04 -1.04
CA ARG A 34 -2.67 21.18 -0.33
C ARG A 34 -1.74 22.40 -0.33
N ARG A 35 -0.44 22.18 -0.12
CA ARG A 35 0.56 23.25 -0.12
C ARG A 35 0.75 23.85 -1.51
N LEU A 36 0.84 23.01 -2.55
CA LEU A 36 0.89 23.45 -3.95
C LEU A 36 -0.33 24.30 -4.32
N ASN A 37 -1.54 23.84 -3.95
CA ASN A 37 -2.77 24.59 -4.21
C ASN A 37 -2.76 25.94 -3.50
N GLY A 38 -2.35 25.99 -2.23
CA GLY A 38 -2.25 27.25 -1.48
C GLY A 38 -1.25 28.25 -2.10
N ILE A 39 -0.13 27.76 -2.61
CA ILE A 39 0.86 28.59 -3.31
C ILE A 39 0.31 29.08 -4.66
N ALA A 40 -0.31 28.19 -5.44
CA ALA A 40 -0.94 28.55 -6.70
C ALA A 40 -2.01 29.63 -6.50
N SER A 41 -2.86 29.51 -5.47
CA SER A 41 -3.86 30.53 -5.14
C SER A 41 -3.26 31.89 -4.79
N ARG A 42 -2.09 31.93 -4.12
CA ARG A 42 -1.41 33.20 -3.82
C ARG A 42 -0.73 33.81 -5.04
N LEU A 43 -0.11 32.98 -5.88
CA LEU A 43 0.53 33.43 -7.13
C LEU A 43 -0.47 33.98 -8.15
N LEU A 44 -1.75 33.60 -8.07
CA LEU A 44 -2.82 34.23 -8.86
C LEU A 44 -3.12 35.68 -8.44
N GLN A 45 -2.79 36.06 -7.21
CA GLN A 45 -3.05 37.40 -6.68
C GLN A 45 -1.82 38.29 -6.84
N GLU A 46 -0.64 37.76 -6.55
CA GLU A 46 0.62 38.51 -6.58
C GLU A 46 1.77 37.61 -7.02
N ASP A 47 2.57 38.10 -7.96
CA ASP A 47 3.80 37.45 -8.35
C ASP A 47 4.84 37.58 -7.26
N ASN A 48 5.28 36.43 -6.74
CA ASN A 48 6.28 36.36 -5.69
C ASN A 48 7.39 35.37 -6.12
N PRO A 49 8.60 35.85 -6.44
CA PRO A 49 9.71 35.00 -6.88
C PRO A 49 10.07 33.87 -5.89
N PHE A 50 9.92 34.12 -4.59
CA PHE A 50 10.14 33.09 -3.57
C PHE A 50 9.08 31.98 -3.65
N LEU A 51 7.81 32.34 -3.82
CA LEU A 51 6.73 31.37 -3.98
C LEU A 51 6.86 30.57 -5.29
N ILE A 52 7.33 31.19 -6.37
CA ILE A 52 7.62 30.50 -7.64
C ILE A 52 8.72 29.44 -7.44
N ASN A 53 9.82 29.80 -6.78
CA ASN A 53 10.90 28.85 -6.50
C ASN A 53 10.46 27.73 -5.55
N LEU A 54 9.67 28.07 -4.52
CA LEU A 54 9.09 27.08 -3.61
C LEU A 54 8.12 26.14 -4.34
N GLN A 55 7.34 26.64 -5.30
CA GLN A 55 6.45 25.82 -6.11
C GLN A 55 7.23 24.80 -6.94
N LYS A 56 8.33 25.21 -7.58
CA LYS A 56 9.23 24.31 -8.34
C LYS A 56 9.79 23.19 -7.45
N GLU A 57 10.27 23.54 -6.27
CA GLU A 57 10.78 22.57 -5.29
C GLU A 57 9.69 21.56 -4.87
N LEU A 58 8.49 22.05 -4.56
CA LEU A 58 7.38 21.18 -4.19
C LEU A 58 6.93 20.28 -5.35
N TRP A 59 7.00 20.74 -6.60
CA TRP A 59 6.73 19.89 -7.76
C TRP A 59 7.75 18.75 -7.89
N SER A 60 9.04 19.01 -7.69
CA SER A 60 10.06 17.96 -7.67
C SER A 60 9.80 16.93 -6.57
N GLN A 61 9.44 17.39 -5.37
CA GLN A 61 9.05 16.51 -4.27
C GLN A 61 7.77 15.71 -4.57
N TYR A 62 6.81 16.30 -5.27
CA TYR A 62 5.59 15.61 -5.71
C TYR A 62 5.90 14.48 -6.68
N GLU A 63 6.74 14.74 -7.67
CA GLU A 63 7.16 13.75 -8.67
C GLU A 63 7.85 12.54 -8.01
N LEU A 64 8.80 12.79 -7.10
CA LEU A 64 9.44 11.73 -6.33
C LEU A 64 8.43 10.92 -5.51
N LEU A 65 7.40 11.58 -4.98
CA LEU A 65 6.36 10.90 -4.21
C LEU A 65 5.46 10.04 -5.10
N LEU A 66 5.17 10.46 -6.33
CA LEU A 66 4.43 9.66 -7.31
C LEU A 66 5.18 8.38 -7.67
N ILE A 67 6.50 8.46 -7.89
CA ILE A 67 7.34 7.27 -8.15
C ILE A 67 7.26 6.29 -6.96
N ARG A 68 7.29 6.79 -5.72
CA ARG A 68 7.15 5.95 -4.53
C ARG A 68 5.76 5.31 -4.43
N GLU A 69 4.71 6.05 -4.77
CA GLU A 69 3.34 5.53 -4.80
C GLU A 69 3.17 4.45 -5.87
N GLU A 70 3.75 4.64 -7.05
CA GLU A 70 3.78 3.65 -8.13
C GLU A 70 4.48 2.36 -7.67
N LEU A 71 5.68 2.46 -7.09
CA LEU A 71 6.41 1.32 -6.56
C LEU A 71 5.62 0.60 -5.45
N PHE A 72 4.96 1.36 -4.57
CA PHE A 72 4.09 0.79 -3.54
C PHE A 72 2.95 -0.03 -4.17
N TRP A 73 2.28 0.51 -5.18
CA TRP A 73 1.19 -0.20 -5.86
C TRP A 73 1.69 -1.39 -6.67
N PHE A 74 2.84 -1.28 -7.33
CA PHE A 74 3.49 -2.37 -8.03
C PHE A 74 3.80 -3.56 -7.10
N GLN A 75 4.33 -3.28 -5.90
CA GLN A 75 4.56 -4.31 -4.89
C GLN A 75 3.25 -4.93 -4.37
N LYS A 76 2.24 -4.09 -4.13
CA LYS A 76 0.92 -4.52 -3.59
C LYS A 76 0.10 -5.32 -4.59
N SER A 77 0.10 -4.93 -5.86
CA SER A 77 -0.67 -5.59 -6.92
C SER A 77 -0.16 -7.00 -7.22
N ARG A 78 1.03 -7.37 -6.72
CA ARG A 78 1.70 -8.65 -7.02
C ARG A 78 1.69 -8.88 -8.53
N CYS A 79 2.10 -7.87 -9.30
CA CYS A 79 2.11 -7.76 -10.77
C CYS A 79 2.73 -8.93 -11.57
N LYS A 80 3.09 -10.06 -10.94
CA LYS A 80 3.27 -11.37 -11.59
C LYS A 80 2.10 -11.74 -12.52
N TRP A 81 0.91 -11.24 -12.26
CA TRP A 81 -0.23 -11.39 -13.17
C TRP A 81 0.07 -10.85 -14.58
N LEU A 82 0.69 -9.68 -14.69
CA LEU A 82 1.09 -9.11 -15.99
C LEU A 82 2.21 -9.91 -16.66
N GLU A 83 3.16 -10.44 -15.88
CA GLU A 83 4.27 -11.26 -16.38
C GLU A 83 3.77 -12.61 -16.95
N PHE A 84 2.84 -13.26 -16.25
CA PHE A 84 2.29 -14.55 -16.68
C PHE A 84 1.14 -14.41 -17.70
N GLY A 85 0.51 -13.23 -17.78
CA GLY A 85 -0.65 -12.97 -18.64
C GLY A 85 -1.83 -13.90 -18.32
N ASP A 86 -2.62 -14.24 -19.34
CA ASP A 86 -3.69 -15.25 -19.25
C ASP A 86 -3.16 -16.68 -19.53
N ARG A 87 -1.84 -16.89 -19.48
CA ARG A 87 -1.27 -18.22 -19.68
C ARG A 87 -1.61 -19.06 -18.47
N ASN A 88 -2.05 -20.30 -18.70
CA ASN A 88 -2.40 -21.26 -17.66
C ASN A 88 -1.13 -21.80 -16.96
N THR A 89 -0.43 -20.92 -16.24
CA THR A 89 0.84 -21.22 -15.57
C THR A 89 0.60 -21.87 -14.22
N SER A 90 1.60 -22.59 -13.72
CA SER A 90 1.57 -23.21 -12.39
C SER A 90 1.25 -22.22 -11.26
N TYR A 91 1.56 -20.93 -11.45
CA TYR A 91 1.19 -19.84 -10.54
C TYR A 91 -0.33 -19.72 -10.34
N PHE A 92 -1.12 -19.79 -11.43
CA PHE A 92 -2.58 -19.68 -11.40
C PHE A 92 -3.25 -20.93 -10.84
N HIS A 93 -2.71 -22.11 -11.17
CA HIS A 93 -3.14 -23.35 -10.56
C HIS A 93 -2.89 -23.33 -9.04
N GLY A 94 -1.71 -22.91 -8.61
CA GLY A 94 -1.36 -22.81 -7.19
C GLY A 94 -2.25 -21.82 -6.42
N THR A 95 -2.48 -20.63 -6.97
CA THR A 95 -3.37 -19.63 -6.34
C THR A 95 -4.82 -20.12 -6.27
N THR A 96 -5.30 -20.83 -7.29
CA THR A 96 -6.64 -21.45 -7.28
C THR A 96 -6.76 -22.53 -6.22
N VAL A 97 -5.76 -23.41 -6.08
CA VAL A 97 -5.73 -24.46 -5.04
C VAL A 97 -5.72 -23.84 -3.64
N ILE A 98 -4.93 -22.79 -3.41
CA ILE A 98 -4.90 -22.07 -2.13
C ILE A 98 -6.27 -21.46 -1.81
N ARG A 99 -6.91 -20.80 -2.79
CA ARG A 99 -8.26 -20.24 -2.64
C ARG A 99 -9.30 -21.31 -2.36
N ARG A 100 -9.28 -22.43 -3.08
CA ARG A 100 -10.17 -23.58 -2.84
C ARG A 100 -10.00 -24.11 -1.42
N ARG A 101 -8.76 -24.29 -0.95
CA ARG A 101 -8.49 -24.74 0.42
C ARG A 101 -9.00 -23.75 1.46
N LYS A 102 -8.80 -22.45 1.24
CA LYS A 102 -9.25 -21.39 2.17
C LYS A 102 -10.78 -21.27 2.22
N ASN A 103 -11.44 -21.41 1.07
CA ASN A 103 -12.89 -21.28 0.95
C ASN A 103 -13.63 -22.60 1.19
N ARG A 104 -12.92 -23.69 1.47
CA ARG A 104 -13.54 -24.97 1.80
C ARG A 104 -14.27 -24.83 3.13
N ILE A 105 -15.59 -24.82 3.07
CA ILE A 105 -16.45 -24.98 4.25
C ILE A 105 -16.31 -26.43 4.69
N VAL A 106 -15.75 -26.64 5.89
CA VAL A 106 -15.54 -27.99 6.45
C VAL A 106 -16.75 -28.43 7.27
N LYS A 107 -17.36 -27.50 8.01
CA LYS A 107 -18.53 -27.74 8.86
C LYS A 107 -19.44 -26.52 8.82
N LEU A 108 -20.74 -26.75 8.93
CA LEU A 108 -21.76 -25.72 9.07
C LEU A 108 -22.39 -25.84 10.46
N GLN A 109 -22.62 -24.73 11.15
CA GLN A 109 -23.32 -24.73 12.43
C GLN A 109 -24.79 -24.41 12.20
N ASN A 110 -25.70 -25.23 12.74
CA ASN A 110 -27.13 -24.96 12.70
C ASN A 110 -27.56 -23.97 13.80
N GLU A 111 -28.82 -23.55 13.78
CA GLU A 111 -29.38 -22.58 14.73
C GLU A 111 -29.38 -23.09 16.19
N GLU A 112 -29.30 -24.40 16.39
CA GLU A 112 -29.23 -25.07 17.69
C GLU A 112 -27.79 -25.22 18.20
N GLY A 113 -26.79 -24.69 17.48
CA GLY A 113 -25.38 -24.73 17.87
C GLY A 113 -24.65 -26.03 17.53
N VAL A 114 -25.28 -26.97 16.83
CA VAL A 114 -24.72 -28.26 16.41
C VAL A 114 -23.95 -28.11 15.10
N TRP A 115 -22.73 -28.65 15.06
CA TRP A 115 -21.88 -28.67 13.87
C TRP A 115 -22.23 -29.86 12.97
N ILE A 116 -22.65 -29.57 11.74
CA ILE A 116 -22.93 -30.53 10.68
C ILE A 116 -21.70 -30.58 9.77
N GLU A 117 -21.08 -31.76 9.67
CA GLU A 117 -19.99 -32.02 8.73
C GLU A 117 -20.57 -32.45 7.36
N ASN A 118 -19.88 -32.10 6.28
CA ASN A 118 -20.23 -32.49 4.91
C ASN A 118 -19.45 -33.72 4.47
#